data_AF-A0A2I7N597-F1
#
_entry.id   AF-A0A2I7N597-F1
#
_cell.length_a   1.000
_cell.length_b   1.000
_cell.length_c   1.000
_cell.angle_alpha   90.00
_cell.angle_beta   90.00
_cell.angle_gamma   90.00
#
_symmetry.space_group_name_H-M   'P 1'
#
loop_
_entity.id
_entity.type
_entity.pdbx_description
1 polymer ?
#
loop_
_entity_poly.entity_id
_entity_poly.type
_entity_poly.pdbx_seq_one_letter_code
_entity_poly.pdbx_strand_id
1 'polypeptide(L)'
;MLNSGVYYMKQFFVILMVAIVPLSAHATLGENPGSIESDNKALASSISTPSTKMISQGMDGESKPLKYQVSTIKATGGITVKEYVSNGKVFAVSWVGMRNPDLQQLFGKYFPEFKTTKSTGSGLRSSHVSAKDLIVNIYGVTGDFHGLAYIPSLLPTGLNPQDLLK
;
A
#
# COMPACT_ATOMS: atom_id res chain seq x y z
N MET A 1 62.98 3.08 30.42
CA MET A 1 62.59 1.88 31.20
C MET A 1 61.82 2.31 32.43
N LEU A 2 60.91 1.44 32.90
CA LEU A 2 59.89 1.53 33.98
C LEU A 2 58.49 1.94 33.49
N ASN A 3 57.64 0.96 33.11
CA ASN A 3 56.72 0.09 33.89
C ASN A 3 55.33 0.77 34.03
N SER A 4 54.33 0.46 33.20
CA SER A 4 53.44 -0.73 33.13
C SER A 4 52.24 -0.70 34.11
N GLY A 5 51.04 -0.80 33.52
CA GLY A 5 49.83 -1.43 34.07
C GLY A 5 48.89 -0.58 34.95
N VAL A 6 47.62 -0.46 34.56
CA VAL A 6 46.46 -1.18 35.17
C VAL A 6 45.18 -0.82 34.39
N TYR A 7 44.28 -1.80 34.27
CA TYR A 7 43.10 -1.92 33.39
C TYR A 7 41.82 -1.16 33.85
N TYR A 8 40.99 -0.82 32.85
CA TYR A 8 39.51 -0.72 32.79
C TYR A 8 38.68 -0.43 34.06
N MET A 9 37.86 0.64 34.04
CA MET A 9 36.39 0.56 34.27
C MET A 9 35.66 1.91 34.08
N LYS A 10 34.72 1.99 33.13
CA LYS A 10 33.33 2.44 33.38
C LYS A 10 32.48 2.29 32.11
N GLN A 11 31.63 1.28 32.11
CA GLN A 11 30.49 1.20 31.19
C GLN A 11 29.53 2.35 31.50
N PHE A 12 29.13 3.09 30.48
CA PHE A 12 27.83 3.77 30.47
C PHE A 12 27.08 3.28 29.23
N PHE A 13 26.13 2.39 29.50
CA PHE A 13 24.89 2.24 28.75
C PHE A 13 24.33 3.64 28.45
N VAL A 14 23.76 3.88 27.26
CA VAL A 14 22.44 4.54 27.11
C VAL A 14 21.98 4.59 25.64
N ILE A 15 21.04 3.69 25.37
CA ILE A 15 19.71 3.92 24.77
C ILE A 15 19.62 4.25 23.27
N LEU A 16 19.40 3.16 22.53
CA LEU A 16 18.37 2.93 21.52
C LEU A 16 17.40 4.11 21.28
N MET A 17 17.60 4.82 20.17
CA MET A 17 16.56 5.68 19.60
C MET A 17 15.97 4.98 18.36
N VAL A 18 15.19 3.92 18.61
CA VAL A 18 14.27 3.39 17.58
C VAL A 18 13.10 4.36 17.56
N ALA A 19 13.06 5.19 16.52
CA ALA A 19 11.87 5.95 16.19
C ALA A 19 10.76 4.95 15.82
N ILE A 20 9.92 4.60 16.78
CA ILE A 20 8.69 3.84 16.53
C ILE A 20 7.74 4.84 15.88
N VAL A 21 7.85 4.97 14.56
CA VAL A 21 6.81 5.61 13.75
C VAL A 21 5.67 4.60 13.66
N PRO A 22 4.43 4.95 14.03
CA PRO A 22 3.29 4.06 13.84
C PRO A 22 3.05 3.91 12.34
N LEU A 23 3.54 2.82 11.74
CA LEU A 23 3.25 2.50 10.34
C LEU A 23 1.88 1.85 10.29
N SER A 24 0.89 2.70 10.07
CA SER A 24 -0.42 2.37 9.53
C SER A 24 -0.42 1.07 8.71
N ALA A 25 -1.41 0.20 8.92
CA ALA A 25 -1.41 -1.19 8.45
C ALA A 25 -1.73 -1.40 6.95
N HIS A 26 -1.28 -0.51 6.06
CA HIS A 26 -1.50 -0.62 4.61
C HIS A 26 -0.20 -0.93 3.87
N ALA A 27 -0.26 -1.82 2.89
CA ALA A 27 0.83 -2.06 1.96
C ALA A 27 0.89 -0.94 0.91
N THR A 28 2.10 -0.44 0.68
CA THR A 28 2.38 0.63 -0.28
C THR A 28 2.49 0.07 -1.71
N LEU A 29 1.97 0.82 -2.69
CA LEU A 29 2.10 0.48 -4.12
C LEU A 29 3.56 0.19 -4.51
N GLY A 30 3.76 -0.96 -5.15
CA GLY A 30 5.06 -1.43 -5.66
C GLY A 30 5.95 -2.17 -4.64
N GLU A 31 5.56 -2.18 -3.36
CA GLU A 31 6.26 -2.85 -2.27
C GLU A 31 5.74 -4.27 -2.02
N ASN A 32 6.45 -5.03 -1.17
CA ASN A 32 6.05 -6.39 -0.78
C ASN A 32 5.06 -6.32 0.40
N PRO A 33 3.89 -7.01 0.34
CA PRO A 33 2.91 -7.00 1.43
C PRO A 33 3.48 -7.51 2.78
N GLY A 34 4.42 -8.46 2.74
CA GLY A 34 4.95 -9.12 3.94
C GLY A 34 5.98 -8.29 4.72
N SER A 35 6.57 -7.26 4.11
CA SER A 35 7.55 -6.39 4.79
C SER A 35 6.90 -5.48 5.84
N ILE A 36 5.61 -5.20 5.72
CA ILE A 36 4.86 -4.37 6.68
C ILE A 36 4.10 -5.26 7.67
N GLU A 37 3.68 -6.45 7.27
CA GLU A 37 2.99 -7.40 8.14
C GLU A 37 3.92 -8.09 9.16
N SER A 38 5.19 -8.32 8.81
CA SER A 38 6.20 -8.84 9.76
C SER A 38 6.52 -7.83 10.87
N ASP A 39 6.55 -6.54 10.53
CA ASP A 39 6.75 -5.44 11.47
C ASP A 39 5.48 -5.23 12.34
N ASN A 40 4.29 -5.39 11.77
CA ASN A 40 3.01 -5.26 12.49
C ASN A 40 2.66 -6.46 13.37
N LYS A 41 3.17 -7.67 13.08
CA LYS A 41 3.00 -8.85 13.94
C LYS A 41 3.65 -8.68 15.32
N ALA A 42 4.66 -7.82 15.43
CA ALA A 42 5.27 -7.41 16.70
C ALA A 42 4.41 -6.40 17.50
N LEU A 43 3.36 -5.83 16.89
CA LEU A 43 2.52 -4.73 17.40
C LEU A 43 1.03 -5.10 17.43
N ALA A 44 0.68 -6.38 17.64
CA ALA A 44 -0.69 -6.87 17.66
C ALA A 44 -1.53 -6.29 18.82
N SER A 45 -2.00 -5.06 18.66
CA SER A 45 -3.17 -4.51 19.34
C SER A 45 -4.21 -4.18 18.28
N SER A 46 -5.06 -5.17 18.03
CA SER A 46 -6.48 -5.09 17.66
C SER A 46 -6.95 -3.88 16.83
N ILE A 47 -7.42 -4.13 15.59
CA ILE A 47 -8.70 -3.62 15.00
C ILE A 47 -8.77 -3.85 13.47
N SER A 48 -7.67 -4.16 12.78
CA SER A 48 -7.70 -4.38 11.32
C SER A 48 -6.91 -5.61 10.91
N THR A 49 -7.55 -6.79 10.95
CA THR A 49 -6.96 -8.00 10.35
C THR A 49 -7.19 -7.97 8.83
N PRO A 50 -6.12 -7.98 8.01
CA PRO A 50 -6.27 -8.11 6.57
C PRO A 50 -6.92 -9.46 6.24
N SER A 51 -8.00 -9.46 5.46
CA SER A 51 -8.56 -10.70 4.91
C SER A 51 -7.98 -10.95 3.54
N THR A 52 -7.28 -12.06 3.38
CA THR A 52 -6.55 -12.39 2.16
C THR A 52 -7.26 -13.47 1.35
N LYS A 53 -7.55 -13.19 0.08
CA LYS A 53 -8.17 -14.14 -0.86
C LYS A 53 -7.32 -14.28 -2.12
N MET A 54 -7.08 -15.52 -2.56
CA MET A 54 -6.50 -15.78 -3.88
C MET A 54 -7.61 -15.73 -4.94
N ILE A 55 -7.38 -14.94 -6.00
CA ILE A 55 -8.24 -14.90 -7.18
C ILE A 55 -7.55 -15.66 -8.31
N SER A 56 -8.30 -16.54 -8.97
CA SER A 56 -7.91 -17.24 -10.19
C SER A 56 -9.02 -17.03 -11.21
N GLN A 57 -8.83 -16.12 -12.16
CA GLN A 57 -9.76 -15.89 -13.26
C GLN A 57 -9.19 -16.52 -14.54
N GLY A 58 -9.92 -17.47 -15.12
CA GLY A 58 -9.67 -17.96 -16.46
C GLY A 58 -10.40 -17.07 -17.46
N MET A 59 -9.66 -16.50 -18.41
CA MET A 59 -10.23 -16.05 -19.67
C MET A 59 -10.16 -17.27 -20.59
N ASP A 60 -11.34 -17.87 -20.84
CA ASP A 60 -11.64 -18.80 -21.94
C ASP A 60 -10.49 -19.69 -22.46
N GLY A 61 -10.57 -20.99 -22.14
CA GLY A 61 -10.04 -22.14 -22.88
C GLY A 61 -8.52 -22.29 -23.11
N GLU A 62 -7.81 -21.20 -23.37
CA GLU A 62 -6.48 -21.21 -23.99
C GLU A 62 -5.48 -20.25 -23.29
N SER A 63 -5.98 -19.31 -22.48
CA SER A 63 -5.14 -18.37 -21.72
C SER A 63 -4.75 -18.92 -20.34
N LYS A 64 -3.50 -18.72 -19.91
CA LYS A 64 -3.08 -19.02 -18.53
C LYS A 64 -3.98 -18.27 -17.54
N PRO A 65 -4.47 -18.90 -16.46
CA PRO A 65 -5.34 -18.23 -15.50
C PRO A 65 -4.63 -17.05 -14.83
N LEU A 66 -5.30 -15.89 -14.80
CA LEU A 66 -4.89 -14.71 -14.05
C LEU A 66 -4.90 -15.04 -12.56
N LYS A 67 -3.73 -14.96 -11.92
CA LYS A 67 -3.56 -15.23 -10.49
C LYS A 67 -3.04 -14.00 -9.76
N TYR A 68 -3.81 -13.55 -8.78
CA TYR A 68 -3.41 -12.48 -7.86
C TYR A 68 -4.06 -12.69 -6.51
N GLN A 69 -3.49 -12.06 -5.49
CA GLN A 69 -3.99 -12.07 -4.13
C GLN A 69 -4.66 -10.72 -3.85
N VAL A 70 -5.77 -10.75 -3.11
CA VAL A 70 -6.47 -9.56 -2.63
C VAL A 70 -6.43 -9.55 -1.11
N SER A 71 -5.80 -8.54 -0.52
CA SER A 71 -5.87 -8.24 0.90
C SER A 71 -6.89 -7.12 1.12
N THR A 72 -7.84 -7.30 2.02
CA THR A 72 -8.83 -6.26 2.36
C THR A 72 -8.63 -5.79 3.78
N ILE A 73 -8.47 -4.48 3.95
CA ILE A 73 -8.26 -3.81 5.23
C ILE A 73 -9.41 -2.82 5.45
N LYS A 74 -10.09 -2.96 6.59
CA LYS A 74 -11.05 -1.96 7.06
C LYS A 74 -10.31 -0.99 7.98
N ALA A 75 -10.14 0.23 7.52
CA ALA A 75 -9.51 1.30 8.28
C ALA A 75 -10.54 2.07 9.11
N THR A 76 -10.07 2.76 10.14
CA THR A 76 -10.90 3.63 10.98
C THR A 76 -11.60 4.69 10.15
N GLY A 77 -12.88 4.95 10.45
CA GLY A 77 -13.67 5.97 9.74
C GLY A 77 -14.40 5.46 8.49
N GLY A 78 -14.65 4.15 8.39
CA GLY A 78 -15.53 3.58 7.36
C GLY A 78 -14.88 3.47 5.97
N ILE A 79 -13.55 3.45 5.91
CA ILE A 79 -12.81 3.27 4.66
C ILE A 79 -12.42 1.80 4.55
N THR A 80 -12.77 1.17 3.42
CA THR A 80 -12.28 -0.16 3.06
C THR A 80 -11.25 0.00 1.96
N VAL A 81 -10.05 -0.53 2.18
CA VAL A 81 -8.97 -0.58 1.20
C VAL A 81 -8.77 -2.03 0.77
N LYS A 82 -8.70 -2.28 -0.53
CA LYS A 82 -8.29 -3.55 -1.12
C LYS A 82 -6.93 -3.37 -1.77
N GLU A 83 -6.02 -4.29 -1.50
CA GLU A 83 -4.66 -4.32 -2.05
C GLU A 83 -4.52 -5.55 -2.94
N TYR A 84 -3.99 -5.38 -4.13
CA TYR A 84 -3.87 -6.43 -5.13
C TYR A 84 -2.41 -6.77 -5.35
N VAL A 85 -2.05 -8.03 -5.12
CA VAL A 85 -0.68 -8.51 -5.15
C VAL A 85 -0.50 -9.55 -6.23
N SER A 86 0.53 -9.38 -7.04
CA SER A 86 1.00 -10.38 -8.00
C SER A 86 2.53 -10.34 -8.03
N ASN A 87 3.17 -11.49 -8.24
CA ASN A 87 4.63 -11.61 -8.23
C ASN A 87 5.30 -11.00 -6.98
N GLY A 88 4.63 -11.08 -5.82
CA GLY A 88 5.12 -10.55 -4.54
C GLY A 88 5.12 -9.03 -4.42
N LYS A 89 4.44 -8.30 -5.32
CA LYS A 89 4.32 -6.83 -5.28
C LYS A 89 2.87 -6.38 -5.31
N VAL A 90 2.56 -5.33 -4.55
CA VAL A 90 1.27 -4.62 -4.66
C VAL A 90 1.24 -3.88 -5.99
N PHE A 91 0.48 -4.37 -6.96
CA PHE A 91 0.37 -3.73 -8.28
C PHE A 91 -0.79 -2.75 -8.37
N ALA A 92 -1.82 -2.92 -7.52
CA ALA A 92 -2.96 -2.03 -7.46
C ALA A 92 -3.51 -1.93 -6.04
N VAL A 93 -4.22 -0.83 -5.79
CA VAL A 93 -4.99 -0.57 -4.57
C VAL A 93 -6.32 0.07 -4.97
N SER A 94 -7.42 -0.40 -4.40
CA SER A 94 -8.73 0.25 -4.52
C SER A 94 -9.28 0.58 -3.14
N TRP A 95 -10.11 1.61 -3.06
CA TRP A 95 -10.75 1.99 -1.81
C TRP A 95 -12.16 2.50 -2.01
N VAL A 96 -12.95 2.37 -0.95
CA VAL A 96 -14.28 2.96 -0.82
C VAL A 96 -14.45 3.51 0.60
N GLY A 97 -15.06 4.67 0.75
CA GLY A 97 -15.40 5.21 2.07
C GLY A 97 -15.84 6.67 2.05
N MET A 98 -16.09 7.22 3.24
CA MET A 98 -16.58 8.61 3.40
C MET A 98 -15.60 9.68 2.94
N ARG A 99 -14.31 9.32 2.80
CA ARG A 99 -13.19 10.16 2.36
C ARG A 99 -12.11 9.27 1.76
N ASN A 100 -11.13 9.90 1.09
CA ASN A 100 -9.92 9.20 0.67
C ASN A 100 -9.08 8.73 1.88
N PRO A 101 -8.39 7.58 1.77
CA PRO A 101 -7.38 7.15 2.73
C PRO A 101 -6.17 8.08 2.69
N ASP A 102 -5.17 7.80 3.53
CA ASP A 102 -3.87 8.45 3.42
C ASP A 102 -3.18 8.03 2.10
N LEU A 103 -3.34 8.86 1.07
CA LEU A 103 -2.76 8.61 -0.25
C LEU A 103 -1.23 8.68 -0.24
N GLN A 104 -0.63 9.39 0.72
CA GLN A 104 0.82 9.44 0.85
C GLN A 104 1.36 8.08 1.27
N GLN A 105 0.72 7.46 2.26
CA GLN A 105 1.07 6.12 2.68
C GLN A 105 0.81 5.08 1.58
N LEU A 106 -0.37 5.17 0.94
CA LEU A 106 -0.80 4.17 -0.03
C LEU A 106 0.06 4.18 -1.30
N PHE A 107 0.49 5.36 -1.76
CA PHE A 107 1.28 5.52 -2.98
C PHE A 107 2.78 5.57 -2.73
N GLY A 108 3.21 5.88 -1.50
CA GLY A 108 4.62 5.92 -1.09
C GLY A 108 5.49 6.72 -2.06
N LYS A 109 6.47 6.05 -2.69
CA LYS A 109 7.40 6.68 -3.63
C LYS A 109 6.73 7.33 -4.85
N TYR A 110 5.51 6.91 -5.20
CA TYR A 110 4.75 7.49 -6.31
C TYR A 110 3.95 8.75 -5.90
N PHE A 111 3.81 9.02 -4.60
CA PHE A 111 3.04 10.15 -4.09
C PHE A 111 3.54 11.54 -4.55
N PRO A 112 4.86 11.81 -4.57
CA PRO A 112 5.36 13.10 -5.07
C PRO A 112 4.92 13.37 -6.52
N GLU A 113 5.05 12.37 -7.39
CA GLU A 113 4.66 12.47 -8.80
C GLU A 113 3.14 12.64 -8.97
N PHE A 114 2.35 11.91 -8.18
CA PHE A 114 0.90 12.09 -8.11
C PHE A 114 0.51 13.54 -7.77
N LYS A 115 1.18 14.17 -6.78
CA LYS A 115 0.88 15.55 -6.39
C LYS A 115 1.25 16.59 -7.44
N THR A 116 2.32 16.36 -8.21
CA THR A 116 2.79 17.32 -9.22
C THR A 116 2.12 17.13 -10.58
N THR A 117 1.51 15.97 -10.83
CA THR A 117 0.85 15.67 -12.10
C THR A 117 -0.54 16.28 -12.14
N LYS A 118 -0.86 16.96 -13.24
CA LYS A 118 -2.17 17.58 -13.44
C LYS A 118 -3.26 16.50 -13.54
N SER A 119 -4.29 16.64 -12.72
CA SER A 119 -5.49 15.82 -12.84
C SER A 119 -6.37 16.27 -14.01
N THR A 120 -6.88 15.30 -14.77
CA THR A 120 -7.94 15.49 -15.76
C THR A 120 -9.24 14.93 -15.17
N GLY A 121 -10.14 15.78 -14.70
CA GLY A 121 -11.35 15.34 -14.02
C GLY A 121 -12.40 16.45 -13.91
N SER A 122 -13.64 16.08 -13.61
CA SER A 122 -14.76 17.00 -13.52
C SER A 122 -14.94 17.48 -12.08
N GLY A 123 -14.24 18.57 -11.74
CA GLY A 123 -14.37 19.26 -10.45
C GLY A 123 -14.08 18.38 -9.23
N LEU A 124 -14.84 18.56 -8.15
CA LEU A 124 -14.65 17.84 -6.88
C LEU A 124 -15.03 16.34 -6.93
N ARG A 125 -15.65 15.88 -8.02
CA ARG A 125 -16.32 14.57 -8.07
C ARG A 125 -15.55 13.50 -8.83
N SER A 126 -14.61 13.88 -9.68
CA SER A 126 -13.74 12.94 -10.36
C SER A 126 -12.36 13.51 -10.62
N SER A 127 -11.35 12.67 -10.51
CA SER A 127 -9.95 12.99 -10.74
C SER A 127 -9.29 11.79 -11.42
N HIS A 128 -8.65 12.04 -12.56
CA HIS A 128 -7.79 11.07 -13.21
C HIS A 128 -6.38 11.63 -13.29
N VAL A 129 -5.41 10.88 -12.79
CA VAL A 129 -3.99 11.22 -12.85
C VAL A 129 -3.27 10.09 -13.57
N SER A 130 -2.56 10.43 -14.65
CA SER A 130 -1.67 9.53 -15.36
C SER A 130 -0.24 10.06 -15.24
N ALA A 131 0.48 9.49 -14.29
CA ALA A 131 1.89 9.72 -14.01
C ALA A 131 2.69 8.52 -14.53
N LYS A 132 3.98 8.70 -14.83
CA LYS A 132 4.85 7.78 -15.60
C LYS A 132 4.51 6.29 -15.50
N ASP A 133 4.44 5.76 -14.29
CA ASP A 133 4.08 4.36 -14.00
C ASP A 133 3.05 4.28 -12.84
N LEU A 134 2.18 5.29 -12.75
CA LEU A 134 1.09 5.36 -11.78
C LEU A 134 -0.14 5.93 -12.47
N ILE A 135 -1.21 5.14 -12.51
CA ILE A 135 -2.53 5.63 -12.92
C ILE A 135 -3.42 5.66 -11.69
N VAL A 136 -4.06 6.80 -11.43
CA VAL A 136 -5.00 7.00 -10.32
C VAL A 136 -6.33 7.49 -10.86
N ASN A 137 -7.39 6.80 -10.49
CA ASN A 137 -8.77 7.22 -10.67
C ASN A 137 -9.38 7.44 -9.29
N ILE A 138 -9.98 8.61 -9.08
CA ILE A 138 -10.77 8.91 -7.91
C ILE A 138 -12.11 9.41 -8.42
N TYR A 139 -13.21 8.90 -7.89
CA TYR A 139 -14.55 9.34 -8.25
C TYR A 139 -15.48 9.24 -7.04
N GLY A 140 -16.55 10.04 -7.04
CA GLY A 140 -17.54 9.98 -6.00
C GLY A 140 -18.19 11.32 -5.68
N VAL A 141 -18.97 11.31 -4.61
CA VAL A 141 -19.58 12.49 -4.00
C VAL A 141 -19.13 12.58 -2.55
N THR A 142 -19.38 13.72 -1.91
CA THR A 142 -19.10 13.89 -0.48
C THR A 142 -19.74 12.76 0.33
N GLY A 143 -18.92 11.96 1.03
CA GLY A 143 -19.37 10.84 1.84
C GLY A 143 -19.40 9.48 1.15
N ASP A 144 -19.13 9.41 -0.16
CA ASP A 144 -19.00 8.16 -0.93
C ASP A 144 -17.91 8.31 -2.00
N PHE A 145 -16.67 8.21 -1.55
CA PHE A 145 -15.49 8.27 -2.39
C PHE A 145 -15.00 6.88 -2.72
N HIS A 146 -14.67 6.71 -3.99
CA HIS A 146 -14.08 5.51 -4.55
C HIS A 146 -12.77 5.88 -5.22
N GLY A 147 -11.83 4.96 -5.21
CA GLY A 147 -10.65 5.12 -6.03
C GLY A 147 -9.94 3.83 -6.35
N LEU A 148 -9.11 3.93 -7.38
CA LEU A 148 -8.23 2.88 -7.86
C LEU A 148 -6.91 3.54 -8.26
N ALA A 149 -5.82 3.03 -7.71
CA ALA A 149 -4.49 3.33 -8.18
C ALA A 149 -3.79 2.04 -8.58
N TYR A 150 -3.06 2.05 -9.69
CA TYR A 150 -2.31 0.88 -10.15
C TYR A 150 -1.04 1.28 -10.89
N ILE A 151 -0.11 0.34 -10.92
CA ILE A 151 1.19 0.44 -11.60
C ILE A 151 1.08 -0.35 -12.92
N PRO A 152 1.03 0.31 -14.09
CA PRO A 152 0.93 -0.36 -15.38
C PRO A 152 2.00 -1.44 -15.60
N SER A 153 3.25 -1.18 -15.19
CA SER A 153 4.35 -2.14 -15.34
C SER A 153 4.22 -3.42 -14.50
N LEU A 154 3.40 -3.39 -13.44
CA LEU A 154 3.17 -4.53 -12.54
C LEU A 154 1.82 -5.21 -12.75
N LEU A 155 1.00 -4.68 -13.66
CA LEU A 155 -0.34 -5.20 -13.92
C LEU A 155 -0.24 -6.62 -14.53
N PRO A 156 -0.95 -7.61 -13.97
CA PRO A 156 -1.00 -8.95 -14.56
C PRO A 156 -1.48 -8.91 -16.02
N THR A 157 -0.78 -9.60 -16.92
CA THR A 157 -1.13 -9.65 -18.35
C THR A 157 -2.56 -10.15 -18.55
N GLY A 158 -3.38 -9.36 -19.26
CA GLY A 158 -4.78 -9.69 -19.55
C GLY A 158 -5.78 -9.17 -18.52
N LEU A 159 -5.33 -8.64 -17.37
CA LEU A 159 -6.22 -8.02 -16.39
C LEU A 159 -6.63 -6.62 -16.85
N ASN A 160 -7.93 -6.34 -16.90
CA ASN A 160 -8.42 -4.97 -17.04
C ASN A 160 -8.47 -4.30 -15.65
N PRO A 161 -7.77 -3.18 -15.40
CA PRO A 161 -7.77 -2.51 -14.10
C PRO A 161 -9.17 -2.13 -13.60
N GLN A 162 -10.12 -1.86 -14.51
CA GLN A 162 -11.48 -1.49 -14.14
C GLN A 162 -12.25 -2.62 -13.47
N ASP A 163 -11.84 -3.88 -13.65
CA ASP A 163 -12.43 -5.02 -12.94
C ASP A 163 -12.11 -5.00 -11.43
N LEU A 164 -11.14 -4.20 -10.99
CA LEU A 164 -10.73 -4.05 -9.58
C LEU A 164 -11.60 -3.07 -8.79
N LEU A 165 -12.52 -2.36 -9.46
CA LEU A 165 -13.51 -1.48 -8.84
C LEU A 165 -14.75 -2.22 -8.33
N LYS A 166 -14.85 -3.53 -8.61
CA LYS A 166 -15.95 -4.40 -8.21
C LYS A 166 -15.88 -4.83 -6.73
#